data_AF-A0A2V9QXX7-F1
#
_entry.id   AF-A0A2V9QXX7-F1
#
_cell.length_a   1.000
_cell.length_b   1.000
_cell.length_c   1.000
_cell.angle_alpha   90.00
_cell.angle_beta   90.00
_cell.angle_gamma   90.00
#
_symmetry.space_group_name_H-M   'P 1'
#
loop_
_entity.id
_entity.type
_entity.pdbx_description
1 polymer ?
#
loop_
_entity_poly.entity_id
_entity_poly.type
_entity_poly.pdbx_seq_one_letter_code
_entity_poly.pdbx_strand_id
1 'polypeptide(L)'
;MSESQPQKGSFVSDIEEIRRRARQHIENGAVTENYRADRETVIRVLNEALATEIVCVLRYKRHYYAATGIHAQAVAEEFLEHSKEEQEHADQIAERITQLGGLPNFNPEGLSARSHSQYVEGTSLVAMIREDLVAERIAIESYGEIIRYLGDTDPTSRRVMESILAKEEEHADDMAKLIQVVAEYEEKGKASGPKAAA
;
A
#
# COMPACT_ATOMS: atom_id res chain seq x y z
N MET A 1 16.60 -41.54 -46.14
CA MET A 1 17.54 -40.57 -45.54
C MET A 1 16.96 -39.20 -45.75
N SER A 2 16.51 -38.56 -44.67
CA SER A 2 17.09 -37.30 -44.16
C SER A 2 16.21 -36.15 -44.66
N GLU A 3 15.64 -35.26 -43.85
CA GLU A 3 15.76 -35.00 -42.42
C GLU A 3 14.54 -34.16 -42.03
N SER A 4 13.86 -34.53 -40.94
CA SER A 4 13.06 -33.58 -40.18
C SER A 4 14.03 -32.67 -39.42
N GLN A 5 14.00 -31.36 -39.67
CA GLN A 5 14.64 -30.40 -38.77
C GLN A 5 13.60 -29.45 -38.15
N PRO A 6 13.64 -29.25 -36.82
CA PRO A 6 12.72 -28.42 -36.09
C PRO A 6 13.20 -26.96 -36.14
N GLN A 7 12.38 -26.02 -36.63
CA GLN A 7 12.71 -24.62 -36.41
C GLN A 7 12.18 -24.16 -35.05
N LYS A 8 13.13 -24.20 -34.10
CA LYS A 8 13.25 -23.39 -32.89
C LYS A 8 12.29 -22.18 -32.87
N GLY A 9 11.34 -22.20 -31.94
CA GLY A 9 10.69 -20.98 -31.47
C GLY A 9 11.78 -20.02 -30.97
N SER A 10 11.95 -18.89 -31.64
CA SER A 10 12.86 -17.82 -31.23
C SER A 10 12.43 -17.27 -29.88
N PHE A 11 13.36 -17.19 -28.92
CA PHE A 11 13.15 -16.63 -27.58
C PHE A 11 12.67 -15.17 -27.61
N VAL A 12 12.94 -14.46 -28.70
CA VAL A 12 12.36 -13.15 -29.00
C VAL A 12 11.32 -13.36 -30.09
N SER A 13 10.07 -13.02 -29.80
CA SER A 13 9.00 -12.91 -30.77
C SER A 13 9.45 -12.21 -32.05
N ASP A 14 8.79 -12.48 -33.17
CA ASP A 14 9.01 -11.78 -34.43
C ASP A 14 8.98 -10.26 -34.20
N ILE A 15 10.17 -9.64 -34.23
CA ILE A 15 10.36 -8.21 -33.91
C ILE A 15 9.62 -7.36 -34.95
N GLU A 16 9.50 -7.83 -36.19
CA GLU A 16 8.76 -7.12 -37.24
C GLU A 16 7.27 -7.07 -36.87
N GLU A 17 6.73 -8.18 -36.41
CA GLU A 17 5.35 -8.27 -35.94
C GLU A 17 5.09 -7.44 -34.67
N ILE A 18 6.03 -7.39 -33.72
CA ILE A 18 5.95 -6.50 -32.55
C ILE A 18 5.92 -5.03 -32.99
N ARG A 19 6.81 -4.63 -33.89
CA ARG A 19 6.86 -3.25 -34.43
C ARG A 19 5.58 -2.90 -35.17
N ARG A 20 5.03 -3.84 -35.95
CA ARG A 20 3.77 -3.66 -36.68
C ARG A 20 2.62 -3.40 -35.72
N ARG A 21 2.45 -4.24 -34.69
CA ARG A 21 1.40 -4.09 -33.67
C ARG A 21 1.54 -2.83 -32.84
N ALA A 22 2.75 -2.49 -32.43
CA ALA A 22 3.02 -1.24 -31.70
C ALA A 22 2.58 0.01 -32.48
N ARG A 23 2.73 0.01 -33.82
CA ARG A 23 2.24 1.12 -34.67
C ARG A 23 0.72 1.14 -34.83
N GLN A 24 0.05 -0.01 -34.76
CA GLN A 24 -1.40 -0.10 -34.91
C GLN A 24 -2.17 0.29 -33.66
N HIS A 25 -1.53 0.19 -32.49
CA HIS A 25 -2.17 0.34 -31.17
C HIS A 25 -1.53 1.45 -30.33
N ILE A 26 -1.01 2.50 -30.99
CA ILE A 26 -0.29 3.60 -30.33
C ILE A 26 -1.18 4.37 -29.33
N GLU A 27 -2.49 4.41 -29.59
CA GLU A 27 -3.50 5.04 -28.75
C GLU A 27 -3.70 4.33 -27.40
N ASN A 28 -3.25 3.07 -27.26
CA ASN A 28 -3.33 2.32 -26.00
C ASN A 28 -2.17 2.65 -25.04
N GLY A 29 -1.29 3.59 -25.40
CA GLY A 29 -0.21 4.06 -24.54
C GLY A 29 0.78 2.94 -24.17
N ALA A 30 1.02 2.78 -22.87
CA ALA A 30 1.97 1.79 -22.36
C ALA A 30 1.43 0.34 -22.37
N VAL A 31 0.13 0.15 -22.64
CA VAL A 31 -0.50 -1.18 -22.67
C VAL A 31 -0.31 -1.82 -24.04
N THR A 32 0.33 -2.99 -24.05
CA THR A 32 0.55 -3.76 -25.28
C THR A 32 -0.37 -4.99 -25.31
N GLU A 33 -0.55 -5.60 -26.48
CA GLU A 33 -1.30 -6.87 -26.62
C GLU A 33 -0.74 -8.03 -25.79
N ASN A 34 0.51 -7.94 -25.31
CA ASN A 34 1.11 -8.95 -24.46
C ASN A 34 0.80 -8.73 -22.97
N TYR A 35 -0.01 -7.73 -22.60
CA TYR A 35 -0.56 -7.61 -21.25
C TYR A 35 -1.57 -8.74 -21.01
N ARG A 36 -1.35 -9.56 -19.97
CA ARG A 36 -2.09 -10.83 -19.78
C ARG A 36 -3.10 -10.80 -18.66
N ALA A 37 -3.00 -9.85 -17.73
CA ALA A 37 -3.95 -9.74 -16.64
C ALA A 37 -5.30 -9.18 -17.14
N ASP A 38 -6.38 -9.45 -16.39
CA ASP A 38 -7.62 -8.72 -16.57
C ASP A 38 -7.44 -7.27 -16.12
N ARG A 39 -7.22 -6.40 -17.11
CA ARG A 39 -6.91 -4.98 -16.90
C ARG A 39 -7.98 -4.24 -16.11
N GLU A 40 -9.26 -4.54 -16.34
CA GLU A 40 -10.35 -3.87 -15.62
C GLU A 40 -10.34 -4.24 -14.14
N THR A 41 -10.14 -5.53 -13.85
CA THR A 41 -9.98 -6.01 -12.47
C THR A 41 -8.74 -5.41 -11.80
N VAL A 42 -7.59 -5.35 -12.50
CA VAL A 42 -6.37 -4.73 -11.96
C VAL A 42 -6.61 -3.26 -11.62
N ILE A 43 -7.19 -2.48 -12.54
CA ILE A 43 -7.49 -1.06 -12.29
C ILE A 43 -8.44 -0.89 -11.09
N ARG A 44 -9.45 -1.75 -10.96
CA ARG A 44 -10.38 -1.71 -9.82
C ARG A 44 -9.66 -1.96 -8.50
N VAL A 45 -8.88 -3.04 -8.42
CA VAL A 45 -8.16 -3.42 -7.20
C VAL A 45 -7.11 -2.37 -6.81
N LEU A 46 -6.39 -1.79 -7.79
CA LEU A 46 -5.48 -0.69 -7.53
C LEU A 46 -6.23 0.57 -7.02
N ASN A 47 -7.46 0.83 -7.46
CA ASN A 47 -8.26 1.93 -6.92
C ASN A 47 -8.75 1.66 -5.48
N GLU A 48 -8.95 0.40 -5.09
CA GLU A 48 -9.24 0.03 -3.71
C GLU A 48 -8.00 0.20 -2.81
N ALA A 49 -6.81 -0.19 -3.30
CA ALA A 49 -5.54 0.08 -2.63
C ALA A 49 -5.28 1.60 -2.51
N LEU A 50 -5.46 2.37 -3.59
CA LEU A 50 -5.36 3.84 -3.56
C LEU A 50 -6.30 4.46 -2.50
N ALA A 51 -7.54 3.98 -2.40
CA ALA A 51 -8.46 4.46 -1.38
C ALA A 51 -7.96 4.15 0.04
N THR A 52 -7.33 2.99 0.23
CA THR A 52 -6.71 2.57 1.48
C THR A 52 -5.57 3.52 1.86
N GLU A 53 -4.65 3.79 0.94
CA GLU A 53 -3.54 4.72 1.18
C GLU A 53 -4.02 6.11 1.56
N ILE A 54 -5.00 6.66 0.85
CA ILE A 54 -5.56 7.99 1.16
C ILE A 54 -6.18 7.99 2.57
N VAL A 55 -6.86 6.91 2.98
CA VAL A 55 -7.40 6.79 4.34
C VAL A 55 -6.25 6.74 5.37
N CYS A 56 -5.17 6.00 5.10
CA CYS A 56 -3.99 5.94 5.97
C CYS A 56 -3.30 7.31 6.09
N VAL A 57 -3.07 8.03 4.98
CA VAL A 57 -2.55 9.43 5.00
C VAL A 57 -3.38 10.29 5.94
N LEU A 58 -4.70 10.27 5.79
CA LEU A 58 -5.59 11.13 6.58
C LEU A 58 -5.59 10.71 8.06
N ARG A 59 -5.58 9.40 8.35
CA ARG A 59 -5.57 8.87 9.72
C ARG A 59 -4.27 9.24 10.44
N TYR A 60 -3.12 9.00 9.83
CA TYR A 60 -1.83 9.38 10.39
C TYR A 60 -1.70 10.89 10.60
N LYS A 61 -2.17 11.73 9.65
CA LYS A 61 -2.21 13.19 9.88
C LYS A 61 -3.05 13.56 11.09
N ARG A 62 -4.22 12.96 11.23
CA ARG A 62 -5.07 13.20 12.41
C ARG A 62 -4.33 12.79 13.68
N HIS A 63 -3.71 11.62 13.71
CA HIS A 63 -2.97 11.12 14.87
C HIS A 63 -1.77 12.00 15.21
N TYR A 64 -1.01 12.46 14.23
CA TYR A 64 0.06 13.45 14.40
C TYR A 64 -0.42 14.70 15.16
N TYR A 65 -1.52 15.32 14.70
CA TYR A 65 -2.04 16.53 15.33
C TYR A 65 -2.73 16.28 16.68
N ALA A 66 -3.28 15.08 16.90
CA ALA A 66 -3.99 14.72 18.12
C ALA A 66 -3.08 14.12 19.22
N ALA A 67 -1.83 13.77 18.88
CA ALA A 67 -0.87 13.20 19.79
C ALA A 67 -0.56 14.17 20.95
N THR A 68 -0.81 13.72 22.18
CA THR A 68 -0.59 14.50 23.41
C THR A 68 -0.02 13.61 24.52
N GLY A 69 0.69 14.20 25.48
CA GLY A 69 1.36 13.50 26.57
C GLY A 69 2.88 13.56 26.51
N ILE A 70 3.55 13.02 27.53
CA ILE A 70 5.01 13.15 27.73
C ILE A 70 5.86 12.47 26.65
N HIS A 71 5.30 11.47 25.96
CA HIS A 71 5.97 10.74 24.86
C HIS A 71 5.44 11.14 23.48
N ALA A 72 4.54 12.12 23.41
CA ALA A 72 3.81 12.42 22.19
C ALA A 72 4.70 12.92 21.05
N GLN A 73 5.77 13.64 21.35
CA GLN A 73 6.59 14.25 20.30
C GLN A 73 7.21 13.21 19.35
N ALA A 74 7.90 12.20 19.89
CA ALA A 74 8.54 11.17 19.06
C ALA A 74 7.50 10.34 18.30
N VAL A 75 6.39 9.98 18.94
CA VAL A 75 5.29 9.23 18.28
C VAL A 75 4.62 10.07 17.19
N ALA A 76 4.44 11.37 17.43
CA ALA A 76 3.88 12.28 16.44
C ALA A 76 4.81 12.43 15.23
N GLU A 77 6.12 12.57 15.46
CA GLU A 77 7.12 12.62 14.38
C GLU A 77 7.03 11.37 13.49
N GLU A 78 6.90 10.18 14.09
CA GLU A 78 6.67 8.92 13.38
C GLU A 78 5.36 8.94 12.55
N PHE A 79 4.23 9.33 13.17
CA PHE A 79 2.95 9.44 12.46
C PHE A 79 3.04 10.39 11.26
N LEU A 80 3.79 11.48 11.37
CA LEU A 80 3.97 12.42 10.28
C LEU A 80 4.88 11.85 9.17
N GLU A 81 5.86 11.02 9.52
CA GLU A 81 6.71 10.30 8.58
C GLU A 81 5.89 9.29 7.78
N HIS A 82 5.19 8.37 8.46
CA HIS A 82 4.33 7.39 7.79
C HIS A 82 3.27 8.08 6.93
N SER A 83 2.63 9.15 7.41
CA SER A 83 1.68 9.93 6.58
C SER A 83 2.26 10.39 5.24
N LYS A 84 3.56 10.68 5.16
CA LYS A 84 4.21 11.09 3.91
C LYS A 84 4.50 9.87 3.05
N GLU A 85 4.97 8.79 3.64
CA GLU A 85 5.20 7.52 2.93
C GLU A 85 3.89 6.97 2.34
N GLU A 86 2.77 7.00 3.08
CA GLU A 86 1.45 6.63 2.52
C GLU A 86 1.01 7.53 1.35
N GLN A 87 1.42 8.80 1.35
CA GLN A 87 1.15 9.68 0.22
C GLN A 87 1.99 9.28 -1.00
N GLU A 88 3.25 8.87 -0.79
CA GLU A 88 4.09 8.33 -1.85
C GLU A 88 3.53 7.02 -2.40
N HIS A 89 2.99 6.15 -1.54
CA HIS A 89 2.28 4.93 -1.96
C HIS A 89 1.06 5.25 -2.83
N ALA A 90 0.20 6.17 -2.38
CA ALA A 90 -0.95 6.64 -3.13
C ALA A 90 -0.55 7.17 -4.52
N ASP A 91 0.52 7.97 -4.59
CA ASP A 91 1.02 8.55 -5.84
C ASP A 91 1.54 7.46 -6.80
N GLN A 92 2.29 6.47 -6.30
CA GLN A 92 2.77 5.34 -7.10
C GLN A 92 1.60 4.51 -7.68
N ILE A 93 0.58 4.24 -6.87
CA ILE A 93 -0.61 3.50 -7.30
C ILE A 93 -1.40 4.31 -8.33
N ALA A 94 -1.61 5.60 -8.11
CA ALA A 94 -2.34 6.48 -9.02
C ALA A 94 -1.63 6.60 -10.38
N GLU A 95 -0.30 6.71 -10.37
CA GLU A 95 0.49 6.67 -11.60
C GLU A 95 0.28 5.33 -12.32
N ARG A 96 0.34 4.21 -11.59
CA ARG A 96 0.17 2.89 -12.20
C ARG A 96 -1.21 2.69 -12.82
N ILE A 97 -2.27 3.15 -12.15
CA ILE A 97 -3.64 3.15 -12.70
C ILE A 97 -3.69 3.90 -14.03
N THR A 98 -3.05 5.07 -14.09
CA THR A 98 -3.01 5.91 -15.29
C THR A 98 -2.23 5.24 -16.42
N GLN A 99 -1.10 4.59 -16.13
CA GLN A 99 -0.33 3.83 -17.11
C GLN A 99 -1.12 2.65 -17.72
N LEU A 100 -2.09 2.10 -16.98
CA LEU A 100 -2.99 1.06 -17.46
C LEU A 100 -4.21 1.61 -18.23
N GLY A 101 -4.31 2.94 -18.39
CA GLY A 101 -5.43 3.62 -19.04
C GLY A 101 -6.67 3.78 -18.14
N GLY A 102 -6.54 3.52 -16.84
CA GLY A 102 -7.57 3.79 -15.85
C GLY A 102 -7.53 5.24 -15.36
N LEU A 103 -8.53 5.61 -14.55
CA LEU A 103 -8.56 6.90 -13.86
C LEU A 103 -8.44 6.66 -12.34
N PRO A 104 -7.46 7.26 -11.66
CA PRO A 104 -7.33 7.14 -10.22
C PRO A 104 -8.46 7.91 -9.50
N ASN A 105 -9.13 7.25 -8.57
CA ASN A 105 -10.31 7.79 -7.90
C ASN A 105 -10.00 8.44 -6.54
N PHE A 106 -9.65 9.73 -6.60
CA PHE A 106 -9.46 10.60 -5.43
C PHE A 106 -10.75 11.22 -4.86
N ASN A 107 -11.94 10.84 -5.36
CA ASN A 107 -13.18 11.44 -4.86
C ASN A 107 -13.38 11.07 -3.38
N PRO A 108 -13.50 12.06 -2.46
CA PRO A 108 -13.77 11.78 -1.05
C PRO A 108 -15.09 11.04 -0.85
N GLU A 109 -16.06 11.22 -1.75
CA GLU A 109 -17.31 10.47 -1.71
C GLU A 109 -17.05 8.97 -1.92
N GLY A 110 -17.54 8.16 -0.98
CA GLY A 110 -17.37 6.70 -0.98
C GLY A 110 -15.93 6.23 -0.74
N LEU A 111 -15.00 7.11 -0.35
CA LEU A 111 -13.60 6.76 -0.10
C LEU A 111 -13.46 5.63 0.93
N SER A 112 -14.12 5.78 2.09
CA SER A 112 -14.09 4.78 3.16
C SER A 112 -14.73 3.44 2.75
N ALA A 113 -15.67 3.45 1.82
CA ALA A 113 -16.31 2.23 1.34
C ALA A 113 -15.44 1.47 0.33
N ARG A 114 -14.50 2.15 -0.34
CA ARG A 114 -13.52 1.54 -1.26
C ARG A 114 -12.25 1.07 -0.55
N SER A 115 -11.90 1.72 0.56
CA SER A 115 -10.74 1.39 1.38
C SER A 115 -10.90 0.02 2.04
N HIS A 116 -9.81 -0.75 2.11
CA HIS A 116 -9.73 -1.97 2.93
C HIS A 116 -9.59 -1.62 4.42
N SER A 117 -8.93 -0.51 4.73
CA SER A 117 -8.71 -0.04 6.10
C SER A 117 -9.76 0.98 6.55
N GLN A 118 -9.97 1.05 7.86
CA GLN A 118 -10.96 1.93 8.47
C GLN A 118 -10.30 3.23 8.94
N TYR A 119 -11.08 4.31 8.92
CA TYR A 119 -10.69 5.58 9.54
C TYR A 119 -11.09 5.55 11.03
N VAL A 120 -10.30 4.87 11.85
CA VAL A 120 -10.51 4.85 13.31
C VAL A 120 -9.66 5.93 13.95
N GLU A 121 -10.31 6.66 14.85
CA GLU A 121 -9.75 7.85 15.48
C GLU A 121 -8.81 7.55 16.66
N GLY A 122 -9.17 6.63 17.56
CA GLY A 122 -8.45 6.49 18.82
C GLY A 122 -8.59 7.72 19.76
N THR A 123 -8.68 7.45 21.07
CA THR A 123 -8.92 8.47 22.10
C THR A 123 -7.71 8.71 23.01
N SER A 124 -6.61 7.99 22.80
CA SER A 124 -5.34 8.12 23.53
C SER A 124 -4.18 7.79 22.60
N LEU A 125 -2.95 8.16 22.99
CA LEU A 125 -1.76 7.86 22.20
C LEU A 125 -1.59 6.36 21.94
N VAL A 126 -1.84 5.52 22.95
CA VAL A 126 -1.83 4.05 22.81
C VAL A 126 -2.92 3.56 21.87
N ALA A 127 -4.11 4.16 21.93
CA ALA A 127 -5.19 3.79 21.03
C ALA A 127 -4.84 4.13 19.58
N MET A 128 -4.29 5.32 19.32
CA MET A 128 -3.84 5.73 17.98
C MET A 128 -2.82 4.73 17.40
N ILE A 129 -1.75 4.42 18.15
CA ILE A 129 -0.72 3.44 17.73
C ILE A 129 -1.36 2.07 17.44
N ARG A 130 -2.33 1.63 18.25
CA ARG A 130 -3.03 0.35 18.02
C ARG A 130 -3.84 0.36 16.74
N GLU A 131 -4.57 1.43 16.47
CA GLU A 131 -5.39 1.53 15.26
C GLU A 131 -4.52 1.63 14.01
N ASP A 132 -3.40 2.35 14.06
CA ASP A 132 -2.43 2.39 12.97
C ASP A 132 -1.81 1.00 12.72
N LEU A 133 -1.39 0.29 13.77
CA LEU A 133 -0.90 -1.08 13.63
C LEU A 133 -1.96 -2.04 13.04
N VAL A 134 -3.23 -1.89 13.42
CA VAL A 134 -4.31 -2.69 12.84
C VAL A 134 -4.46 -2.40 11.35
N ALA A 135 -4.39 -1.13 10.96
CA ALA A 135 -4.47 -0.73 9.57
C ALA A 135 -3.31 -1.28 8.73
N GLU A 136 -2.07 -1.23 9.22
CA GLU A 136 -0.93 -1.75 8.45
C GLU A 136 -1.01 -3.25 8.28
N ARG A 137 -1.52 -3.97 9.28
CA ARG A 137 -1.78 -5.40 9.13
C ARG A 137 -2.84 -5.71 8.08
N ILE A 138 -3.87 -4.87 7.95
CA ILE A 138 -4.88 -5.00 6.90
C ILE A 138 -4.25 -4.74 5.53
N ALA A 139 -3.42 -3.70 5.40
CA ALA A 139 -2.69 -3.38 4.16
C ALA A 139 -1.73 -4.51 3.76
N ILE A 140 -0.95 -5.05 4.70
CA ILE A 140 -0.05 -6.19 4.49
C ILE A 140 -0.82 -7.41 3.94
N GLU A 141 -1.94 -7.77 4.56
CA GLU A 141 -2.74 -8.92 4.13
C GLU A 141 -3.36 -8.67 2.75
N SER A 142 -3.99 -7.52 2.54
CA SER A 142 -4.65 -7.20 1.27
C SER A 142 -3.64 -7.08 0.13
N TYR A 143 -2.50 -6.41 0.34
CA TYR A 143 -1.49 -6.22 -0.71
C TYR A 143 -0.81 -7.53 -1.05
N GLY A 144 -0.60 -8.41 -0.07
CA GLY A 144 -0.18 -9.79 -0.31
C GLY A 144 -1.13 -10.55 -1.24
N GLU A 145 -2.45 -10.36 -1.11
CA GLU A 145 -3.43 -10.95 -2.04
C GLU A 145 -3.37 -10.34 -3.44
N ILE A 146 -3.24 -9.02 -3.53
CA ILE A 146 -3.09 -8.30 -4.80
C ILE A 146 -1.85 -8.78 -5.55
N ILE A 147 -0.70 -8.89 -4.88
CA ILE A 147 0.56 -9.38 -5.44
C ILE A 147 0.40 -10.80 -6.00
N ARG A 148 -0.24 -11.69 -5.23
CA ARG A 148 -0.54 -13.07 -5.67
C ARG A 148 -1.44 -13.10 -6.90
N TYR A 149 -2.46 -12.24 -6.95
CA TYR A 149 -3.37 -12.13 -8.08
C TYR A 149 -2.65 -11.63 -9.35
N LEU A 150 -1.81 -10.60 -9.24
CA LEU A 150 -1.07 -10.04 -10.37
C LEU A 150 -0.09 -11.06 -10.98
N GLY A 151 0.59 -11.83 -10.11
CA GLY A 151 1.44 -12.95 -10.51
C GLY A 151 2.41 -12.59 -11.63
N ASP A 152 2.54 -13.45 -12.64
CA ASP A 152 3.37 -13.18 -13.82
C ASP A 152 2.60 -12.49 -14.96
N THR A 153 1.33 -12.15 -14.72
CA THR A 153 0.45 -11.56 -15.75
C THR A 153 0.53 -10.04 -15.80
N ASP A 154 0.93 -9.40 -14.71
CA ASP A 154 1.27 -7.97 -14.62
C ASP A 154 2.47 -7.74 -13.68
N PRO A 155 3.70 -8.05 -14.13
CA PRO A 155 4.89 -7.97 -13.30
C PRO A 155 5.24 -6.53 -12.87
N THR A 156 4.81 -5.52 -13.62
CA THR A 156 5.07 -4.12 -13.27
C THR A 156 4.21 -3.68 -12.11
N SER A 157 2.89 -3.93 -12.16
CA SER A 157 2.02 -3.65 -11.01
C SER A 157 2.41 -4.49 -9.80
N ARG A 158 2.82 -5.75 -10.01
CA ARG A 158 3.29 -6.61 -8.91
C ARG A 158 4.46 -5.97 -8.18
N ARG A 159 5.46 -5.49 -8.92
CA ARG A 159 6.65 -4.83 -8.33
C ARG A 159 6.31 -3.55 -7.56
N VAL A 160 5.36 -2.75 -8.05
CA VAL A 160 4.87 -1.57 -7.33
C VAL A 160 4.23 -1.98 -6.00
N MET A 161 3.35 -2.97 -6.02
CA MET A 161 2.71 -3.44 -4.79
C MET A 161 3.71 -4.13 -3.84
N GLU A 162 4.71 -4.85 -4.35
CA GLU A 162 5.78 -5.44 -3.54
C GLU A 162 6.64 -4.37 -2.83
N SER A 163 6.92 -3.24 -3.48
CA SER A 163 7.67 -2.15 -2.82
C SER A 163 6.85 -1.46 -1.74
N ILE A 164 5.55 -1.28 -1.96
CA ILE A 164 4.63 -0.71 -0.96
C ILE A 164 4.48 -1.68 0.21
N LEU A 165 4.24 -2.98 -0.05
CA LEU A 165 4.15 -4.00 0.99
C LEU A 165 5.38 -4.02 1.91
N ALA A 166 6.58 -3.89 1.35
CA ALA A 166 7.80 -3.85 2.15
C ALA A 166 7.84 -2.64 3.12
N LYS A 167 7.24 -1.51 2.72
CA LYS A 167 7.07 -0.33 3.57
C LYS A 167 5.98 -0.52 4.61
N GLU A 168 4.85 -1.13 4.26
CA GLU A 168 3.81 -1.46 5.25
C GLU A 168 4.32 -2.40 6.35
N GLU A 169 5.18 -3.37 6.00
CA GLU A 169 5.82 -4.26 6.97
C GLU A 169 6.78 -3.50 7.91
N GLU A 170 7.48 -2.46 7.41
CA GLU A 170 8.30 -1.55 8.21
C GLU A 170 7.42 -0.71 9.15
N HIS A 171 6.39 -0.05 8.62
CA HIS A 171 5.44 0.75 9.41
C HIS A 171 4.80 -0.07 10.54
N ALA A 172 4.39 -1.30 10.26
CA ALA A 172 3.82 -2.21 11.25
C ALA A 172 4.82 -2.58 12.36
N ASP A 173 6.09 -2.81 12.01
CA ASP A 173 7.15 -3.08 12.99
C ASP A 173 7.41 -1.87 13.90
N ASP A 174 7.42 -0.67 13.34
CA ASP A 174 7.62 0.56 14.12
C ASP A 174 6.46 0.85 15.06
N MET A 175 5.21 0.69 14.60
CA MET A 175 4.04 0.77 15.49
C MET A 175 4.08 -0.31 16.59
N ALA A 176 4.55 -1.53 16.27
CA ALA A 176 4.70 -2.63 17.22
C ALA A 176 5.82 -2.39 18.24
N LYS A 177 6.86 -1.62 17.92
CA LYS A 177 7.87 -1.18 18.89
C LYS A 177 7.30 -0.07 19.80
N LEU A 178 6.64 0.93 19.21
CA LEU A 178 6.05 2.03 19.96
C LEU A 178 5.01 1.55 20.97
N ILE A 179 4.15 0.60 20.61
CA ILE A 179 3.15 0.05 21.54
C ILE A 179 3.79 -0.65 22.75
N GLN A 180 4.91 -1.35 22.57
CA GLN A 180 5.63 -2.01 23.67
C GLN A 180 6.22 -0.98 24.63
N VAL A 181 6.89 0.05 24.08
CA VAL A 181 7.44 1.15 24.87
C VAL A 181 6.33 1.82 25.68
N VAL A 182 5.26 2.28 25.04
CA VAL A 182 4.21 3.02 25.76
C VAL A 182 3.51 2.14 26.81
N ALA A 183 3.26 0.86 26.52
CA ALA A 183 2.66 -0.07 27.48
C ALA A 183 3.53 -0.26 28.74
N GLU A 184 4.84 -0.47 28.59
CA GLU A 184 5.75 -0.61 29.73
C GLU A 184 5.76 0.63 30.64
N TYR A 185 5.69 1.82 30.06
CA TYR A 185 5.68 3.07 30.83
C TYR A 185 4.35 3.30 31.55
N GLU A 186 3.22 2.96 30.95
CA GLU A 186 1.92 3.03 31.63
C GLU A 186 1.85 2.06 32.82
N GLU A 187 2.42 0.86 32.70
CA GLU A 187 2.49 -0.10 33.80
C GLU A 187 3.40 0.39 34.94
N LYS A 188 4.58 0.94 34.62
CA LYS A 188 5.49 1.53 35.61
C LYS A 188 4.89 2.77 36.29
N GLY A 189 4.14 3.59 35.56
CA GLY A 189 3.41 4.75 36.09
C GLY A 189 2.29 4.35 37.05
N LYS A 190 1.56 3.26 36.77
CA LYS A 190 0.55 2.69 37.69
C LYS A 190 1.19 2.08 38.95
N ALA A 191 2.34 1.41 38.82
CA ALA A 191 3.05 0.79 39.94
C ALA A 191 3.73 1.80 40.88
N SER A 192 3.95 3.04 40.43
CA SER A 192 4.59 4.12 41.21
C SER A 192 3.60 5.13 41.82
N GLY A 193 2.29 4.87 41.73
CA GLY A 193 1.26 5.70 42.34
C GLY A 193 1.44 5.86 43.86
N PRO A 194 0.96 6.96 44.46
CA PRO A 194 1.33 7.34 45.83
C PRO A 194 1.00 6.22 46.82
N LYS A 195 2.03 5.72 47.52
CA LYS A 195 1.82 4.95 48.74
C LYS A 195 1.02 5.85 49.68
N ALA A 196 -0.23 5.47 49.96
CA ALA A 196 -1.04 6.13 50.94
C ALA A 196 -0.22 6.26 52.23
N ALA A 197 0.08 7.50 52.62
CA ALA A 197 0.69 7.78 53.91
C ALA A 197 -0.35 7.42 54.98
N ALA A 198 -0.06 6.36 55.73
CA ALA A 198 -0.77 5.95 56.93
C ALA A 198 0.03 6.40 58.16
#